data_AF-A0A7W6JBB3-F1
#
_entry.id   AF-A0A7W6JBB3-F1
#
_cell.length_a   1.000
_cell.length_b   1.000
_cell.length_c   1.000
_cell.angle_alpha   90.00
_cell.angle_beta   90.00
_cell.angle_gamma   90.00
#
_symmetry.space_group_name_H-M   'P 1'
#
loop_
_entity.id
_entity.type
_entity.pdbx_description
1 polymer ?
#
loop_
_entity_poly.entity_id
_entity_poly.type
_entity_poly.pdbx_seq_one_letter_code
_entity_poly.pdbx_strand_id
1 'polypeptide(L)'
;MIASTAPTSAQLTQLANIIAHRVCRHLSRRGWLEGEDESVFLSDSAGSDDGMDGLRMSSMTYRIATGRDAGRKVVTLQTLPGDAGSLEGDAGKVGGFSLHAGVAAEAHESHKLEKLCRYITRPAISEQRLSISPQGRVRYQLKTPWRNGTTHVEWDAVDFIAKLAALVPPPRAHLTRFHGVFAPNANLR
;
A
#
# COMPACT_ATOMS: atom_id res chain seq x y z
N MET A 1 -1.41 35.65 -7.97
CA MET A 1 -1.50 34.26 -7.45
C MET A 1 -2.68 34.22 -6.50
N ILE A 2 -3.74 33.46 -6.83
CA ILE A 2 -4.83 33.22 -5.88
C ILE A 2 -4.30 32.17 -4.91
N ALA A 3 -4.01 32.57 -3.67
CA ALA A 3 -3.63 31.63 -2.62
C ALA A 3 -4.83 30.72 -2.35
N SER A 4 -4.78 29.48 -2.83
CA SER A 4 -5.79 28.48 -2.49
C SER A 4 -5.64 28.13 -1.01
N THR A 5 -6.69 28.35 -0.23
CA THR A 5 -6.73 27.96 1.18
C THR A 5 -6.49 26.47 1.33
N ALA A 6 -5.71 26.07 2.34
CA ALA A 6 -5.48 24.65 2.63
C ALA A 6 -6.82 23.93 2.89
N PRO A 7 -7.01 22.72 2.34
CA PRO A 7 -8.26 21.98 2.53
C PRO A 7 -8.43 21.56 3.98
N THR A 8 -9.65 21.63 4.49
CA THR A 8 -9.98 21.18 5.85
C THR A 8 -10.04 19.65 5.92
N SER A 9 -9.87 19.09 7.13
CA SER A 9 -10.04 17.65 7.36
C SER A 9 -11.41 17.13 6.92
N ALA A 10 -12.47 17.94 7.06
CA ALA A 10 -13.81 17.62 6.58
C ALA A 10 -13.87 17.52 5.05
N GLN A 11 -13.26 18.48 4.33
CA GLN A 11 -13.18 18.45 2.87
C GLN A 11 -12.36 17.24 2.37
N LEU A 12 -11.25 16.91 3.05
CA LEU A 12 -10.45 15.73 2.73
C LEU A 12 -11.23 14.43 2.99
N THR A 13 -12.01 14.36 4.07
CA THR A 13 -12.86 13.21 4.38
C THR A 13 -13.95 13.03 3.32
N GLN A 14 -14.61 14.12 2.90
CA GLN A 14 -15.60 14.07 1.83
C GLN A 14 -14.99 13.58 0.50
N LEU A 15 -13.81 14.08 0.14
CA LEU A 15 -13.13 13.63 -1.07
C LEU A 15 -12.68 12.17 -0.97
N ALA A 16 -12.14 11.75 0.18
CA ALA A 16 -11.79 10.35 0.45
C ALA A 16 -13.01 9.44 0.29
N ASN A 17 -14.18 9.87 0.77
CA ASN A 17 -15.44 9.13 0.59
C ASN A 17 -15.79 8.94 -0.89
N ILE A 18 -15.68 10.00 -1.70
CA ILE A 18 -15.96 9.94 -3.14
C ILE A 18 -14.98 8.99 -3.85
N ILE A 19 -13.70 9.05 -3.49
CA ILE A 19 -12.67 8.15 -4.04
C ILE A 19 -12.99 6.71 -3.65
N ALA A 20 -13.26 6.43 -2.38
CA ALA A 20 -13.61 5.11 -1.88
C ALA A 20 -14.78 4.51 -2.66
N HIS A 21 -15.89 5.25 -2.78
CA HIS A 21 -17.07 4.82 -3.55
C HIS A 21 -16.75 4.53 -5.02
N ARG A 22 -15.95 5.39 -5.67
CA ARG A 22 -15.57 5.19 -7.07
C ARG A 22 -14.69 3.96 -7.27
N VAL A 23 -13.72 3.76 -6.37
CA VAL A 23 -12.83 2.60 -6.39
C VAL A 23 -13.62 1.33 -6.16
N CYS A 24 -14.42 1.25 -5.09
CA CYS A 24 -15.26 0.07 -4.80
C CYS A 24 -16.19 -0.23 -5.98
N ARG A 25 -16.91 0.77 -6.51
CA ARG A 25 -17.79 0.57 -7.67
C ARG A 25 -17.05 0.09 -8.92
N HIS A 26 -15.82 0.55 -9.14
CA HIS A 26 -14.99 0.08 -10.26
C HIS A 26 -14.60 -1.39 -10.09
N LEU A 27 -14.12 -1.74 -8.89
CA LEU A 27 -13.67 -3.11 -8.58
C LEU A 27 -14.85 -4.09 -8.59
N SER A 28 -16.02 -3.73 -8.06
CA SER A 28 -17.24 -4.55 -8.16
C SER A 28 -17.66 -4.79 -9.61
N ARG A 29 -17.60 -3.76 -10.48
CA ARG A 29 -17.89 -3.93 -11.93
C ARG A 29 -16.88 -4.83 -12.65
N ARG A 30 -15.67 -4.95 -12.13
CA ARG A 30 -14.64 -5.88 -12.62
C ARG A 30 -14.83 -7.30 -12.09
N GLY A 31 -15.77 -7.51 -11.16
CA GLY A 31 -15.93 -8.79 -10.45
C GLY A 31 -14.80 -9.06 -9.47
N TRP A 32 -14.09 -8.02 -9.01
CA TRP A 32 -12.92 -8.14 -8.13
C TRP A 32 -13.24 -8.00 -6.64
N LEU A 33 -14.50 -7.68 -6.32
CA LEU A 33 -15.00 -7.57 -4.95
C LEU A 33 -16.18 -8.52 -4.77
N GLU A 34 -16.13 -9.30 -3.70
CA GLU A 34 -17.19 -10.19 -3.22
C GLU A 34 -17.71 -9.68 -1.87
N GLY A 35 -19.01 -9.83 -1.62
CA GLY A 35 -19.67 -9.45 -0.35
C GLY A 35 -20.58 -8.23 -0.44
N GLU A 36 -21.30 -7.96 0.65
CA GLU A 36 -22.28 -6.86 0.79
C GLU A 36 -21.79 -5.81 1.80
N ASP A 37 -22.08 -4.54 1.51
CA ASP A 37 -21.92 -3.30 2.30
C ASP A 37 -20.74 -3.23 3.28
N GLU A 38 -20.78 -3.96 4.41
CA GLU A 38 -19.78 -3.89 5.48
C GLU A 38 -18.66 -4.96 5.40
N SER A 39 -18.81 -5.97 4.54
CA SER A 39 -17.88 -7.11 4.46
C SER A 39 -17.49 -7.42 3.02
N VAL A 40 -16.85 -6.44 2.39
CA VAL A 40 -16.37 -6.54 1.02
C VAL A 40 -14.94 -7.04 1.01
N PHE A 41 -14.70 -8.18 0.36
CA PHE A 41 -13.39 -8.82 0.22
C PHE A 41 -12.96 -8.84 -1.24
N LEU A 42 -11.65 -8.92 -1.48
CA LEU A 42 -11.15 -9.15 -2.84
C LEU A 42 -11.50 -10.57 -3.29
N SER A 43 -12.15 -10.69 -4.45
CA SER A 43 -12.51 -11.98 -5.04
C SER A 43 -11.27 -12.78 -5.42
N ASP A 44 -11.32 -14.10 -5.30
CA ASP A 44 -10.23 -14.97 -5.81
C ASP A 44 -10.15 -14.94 -7.35
N SER A 45 -11.24 -14.56 -8.03
CA SER A 45 -11.31 -14.38 -9.49
C SER A 45 -10.72 -13.06 -10.01
N ALA A 46 -10.09 -12.24 -9.15
CA ALA A 46 -9.48 -10.97 -9.58
C ALA A 46 -8.17 -11.17 -10.37
N GLY A 47 -7.62 -12.39 -10.38
CA GLY A 47 -6.46 -12.76 -11.17
C GLY A 47 -6.79 -13.12 -12.62
N SER A 48 -5.93 -12.72 -13.53
CA SER A 48 -5.70 -13.45 -14.79
C SER A 48 -5.08 -14.82 -14.48
N ASP A 49 -5.12 -15.75 -15.44
CA ASP A 49 -4.61 -17.13 -15.34
C ASP A 49 -3.05 -17.22 -15.25
N ASP A 50 -2.39 -16.13 -14.83
CA ASP A 50 -0.95 -16.04 -14.58
C ASP A 50 -0.65 -16.39 -13.11
N GLY A 51 0.32 -17.28 -12.88
CA GLY A 51 0.76 -17.67 -11.53
C GLY A 51 1.20 -16.48 -10.66
N MET A 52 1.51 -15.33 -11.26
CA MET A 52 1.83 -14.09 -10.54
C MET A 52 0.65 -13.47 -9.80
N ASP A 53 -0.60 -13.67 -10.24
CA ASP A 53 -1.75 -13.06 -9.58
C ASP A 53 -2.04 -13.73 -8.23
N GLY A 54 -1.82 -15.04 -8.11
CA GLY A 54 -1.86 -15.74 -6.82
C GLY A 54 -0.83 -15.18 -5.82
N LEU A 55 0.38 -14.81 -6.28
CA LEU A 55 1.39 -14.18 -5.43
C LEU A 55 0.97 -12.78 -4.97
N ARG A 56 0.38 -11.98 -5.88
CA ARG A 56 -0.13 -10.63 -5.57
C ARG A 56 -1.28 -10.69 -4.59
N MET A 57 -2.26 -11.56 -4.82
CA MET A 57 -3.43 -11.74 -3.95
C MET A 57 -3.03 -12.21 -2.55
N SER A 58 -2.15 -13.20 -2.47
CA SER A 58 -1.59 -13.67 -1.19
C SER A 58 -0.80 -12.56 -0.47
N SER A 59 -0.11 -11.69 -1.22
CA SER A 59 0.60 -10.55 -0.64
C SER A 59 -0.34 -9.47 -0.11
N MET A 60 -1.38 -9.11 -0.85
CA MET A 60 -2.39 -8.12 -0.45
C MET A 60 -3.17 -8.56 0.79
N THR A 61 -3.45 -9.86 0.92
CA THR A 61 -4.23 -10.43 2.03
C THR A 61 -3.36 -10.92 3.19
N TYR A 62 -2.05 -10.70 3.16
CA TYR A 62 -1.08 -11.14 4.18
C TYR A 62 -1.07 -12.67 4.41
N ARG A 63 -1.15 -13.45 3.34
CA ARG A 63 -1.15 -14.93 3.36
C ARG A 63 0.09 -15.50 2.67
N ILE A 64 0.51 -16.70 3.06
CA ILE A 64 1.61 -17.43 2.45
C ILE A 64 1.18 -17.87 1.05
N ALA A 65 2.01 -17.59 0.04
CA ALA A 65 1.62 -17.81 -1.35
C ALA A 65 1.94 -19.23 -1.85
N THR A 66 2.96 -19.87 -1.28
CA THR A 66 3.53 -21.11 -1.83
C THR A 66 3.83 -22.15 -0.74
N GLY A 67 3.89 -23.43 -1.13
CA GLY A 67 4.33 -24.52 -0.26
C GLY A 67 3.22 -25.09 0.64
N ARG A 68 3.61 -25.89 1.64
CA ARG A 68 2.68 -26.63 2.51
C ARG A 68 1.74 -25.72 3.30
N ASP A 69 2.22 -24.52 3.63
CA ASP A 69 1.48 -23.54 4.43
C ASP A 69 0.75 -22.50 3.56
N ALA A 70 0.63 -22.72 2.25
CA ALA A 70 -0.08 -21.83 1.34
C ALA A 70 -1.50 -21.51 1.86
N GLY A 71 -1.88 -20.24 1.76
CA GLY A 71 -3.12 -19.74 2.29
C GLY A 71 -3.12 -19.53 3.81
N ARG A 72 -2.10 -19.86 4.60
CA ARG A 72 -2.07 -19.46 6.02
C ARG A 72 -1.66 -17.99 6.18
N LYS A 73 -2.02 -17.36 7.29
CA LYS A 73 -1.56 -16.00 7.60
C LYS A 73 -0.05 -16.01 7.86
N VAL A 74 0.63 -14.97 7.39
CA VAL A 74 2.05 -14.76 7.67
C VAL A 74 2.26 -14.55 9.18
N VAL A 75 3.37 -15.07 9.72
CA VAL A 75 3.70 -14.94 11.13
C VAL A 75 4.11 -13.51 11.46
N THR A 76 3.50 -12.96 12.52
CA THR A 76 3.79 -11.61 13.03
C THR A 76 4.27 -11.70 14.46
N LEU A 77 5.37 -11.03 14.79
CA LEU A 77 5.84 -10.92 16.17
C LEU A 77 5.33 -9.63 16.79
N GLN A 78 4.64 -9.77 17.91
CA GLN A 78 4.13 -8.66 18.71
C GLN A 78 5.03 -8.45 19.91
N THR A 79 5.39 -7.20 20.17
CA THR A 79 5.88 -6.77 21.47
C THR A 79 4.72 -6.15 22.23
N LEU A 80 4.82 -6.05 23.56
CA LEU A 80 3.86 -5.26 24.35
C LEU A 80 3.63 -3.91 23.66
N PRO A 81 2.38 -3.45 23.53
CA PRO A 81 2.09 -2.22 22.83
C PRO A 81 2.83 -1.08 23.54
N GLY A 82 3.91 -0.61 22.92
CA GLY A 82 4.45 0.71 23.22
C GLY A 82 3.44 1.73 22.73
N ASP A 83 3.27 2.81 23.49
CA ASP A 83 2.48 3.97 23.10
C ASP A 83 3.11 4.63 21.87
N ALA A 84 2.91 4.02 20.71
CA ALA A 84 3.14 4.66 19.43
C ALA A 84 1.99 5.64 19.27
N GLY A 85 2.18 6.82 19.86
CA GLY A 85 1.22 7.91 19.86
C GLY A 85 0.57 8.05 18.49
N SER A 86 -0.72 8.39 18.50
CA SER A 86 -1.49 8.48 17.26
C SER A 86 -0.79 9.45 16.31
N LEU A 87 -0.33 8.95 15.15
CA LEU A 87 0.09 9.78 14.02
C LEU A 87 -1.17 10.32 13.33
N GLU A 88 -2.11 10.87 14.10
CA GLU A 88 -3.30 11.50 13.57
C GLU A 88 -2.94 12.91 13.12
N GLY A 89 -2.32 12.99 11.95
CA GLY A 89 -2.36 14.20 11.16
C GLY A 89 -3.76 14.42 10.55
N ASP A 90 -3.97 15.61 9.99
CA ASP A 90 -5.18 16.13 9.31
C ASP A 90 -5.64 15.33 8.06
N ALA A 91 -5.49 14.01 8.04
CA ALA A 91 -5.95 13.16 6.95
C ALA A 91 -7.46 12.96 7.00
N GLY A 92 -8.11 13.05 5.84
CA GLY A 92 -9.45 12.49 5.69
C GLY A 92 -9.39 10.96 5.65
N LYS A 93 -10.23 10.27 6.42
CA LYS A 93 -10.26 8.80 6.50
C LYS A 93 -11.67 8.27 6.31
N VAL A 94 -11.85 7.30 5.42
CA VAL A 94 -13.15 6.65 5.17
C VAL A 94 -12.94 5.20 4.74
N GLY A 95 -13.54 4.22 5.44
CA GLY A 95 -13.59 2.83 4.97
C GLY A 95 -12.24 2.20 4.60
N GLY A 96 -11.17 2.50 5.36
CA GLY A 96 -9.81 2.03 5.06
C GLY A 96 -9.01 2.90 4.08
N PHE A 97 -9.61 3.91 3.45
CA PHE A 97 -8.94 4.92 2.66
C PHE A 97 -8.44 6.05 3.56
N SER A 98 -7.23 6.55 3.30
CA SER A 98 -6.70 7.78 3.90
C SER A 98 -6.23 8.74 2.81
N LEU A 99 -6.55 10.03 2.95
CA LEU A 99 -6.15 11.09 2.03
C LEU A 99 -5.45 12.20 2.81
N HIS A 100 -4.20 12.47 2.45
CA HIS A 100 -3.39 13.56 2.99
C HIS A 100 -3.14 14.63 1.93
N ALA A 101 -3.29 15.90 2.30
CA ALA A 101 -2.94 17.04 1.45
C ALA A 101 -1.90 17.98 2.10
N GLY A 102 -1.25 17.57 3.19
CA GLY A 102 -0.29 18.39 3.93
C GLY A 102 1.12 18.47 3.33
N VAL A 103 1.35 17.86 2.16
CA VAL A 103 2.66 17.88 1.49
C VAL A 103 2.50 18.44 0.08
N ALA A 104 3.08 19.61 -0.15
CA ALA A 104 3.21 20.24 -1.47
C ALA A 104 4.68 20.60 -1.71
N ALA A 105 5.12 20.48 -2.95
CA ALA A 105 6.45 20.87 -3.40
C ALA A 105 6.33 21.71 -4.68
N GLU A 106 6.77 22.96 -4.61
CA GLU A 106 6.86 23.84 -5.76
C GLU A 106 8.18 23.62 -6.52
N ALA A 107 8.22 24.03 -7.79
CA ALA A 107 9.37 23.80 -8.69
C ALA A 107 10.68 24.42 -8.18
N HIS A 108 10.60 25.48 -7.38
CA HIS A 108 11.77 26.17 -6.84
C HIS A 108 12.22 25.62 -5.47
N GLU A 109 11.46 24.73 -4.85
CA GLU A 109 11.74 24.19 -3.52
C GLU A 109 12.66 22.96 -3.60
N SER A 110 13.90 23.18 -4.03
CA SER A 110 14.89 22.12 -4.32
C SER A 110 15.03 21.06 -3.22
N HIS A 111 15.03 21.47 -1.95
CA HIS A 111 15.08 20.55 -0.81
C HIS A 111 13.84 19.65 -0.68
N LYS A 112 12.63 20.16 -0.97
CA LYS A 112 11.41 19.34 -0.98
C LYS A 112 11.38 18.40 -2.18
N LEU A 113 11.83 18.87 -3.35
CA LEU A 113 11.96 18.05 -4.54
C LEU A 113 12.98 16.93 -4.35
N GLU A 114 14.13 17.21 -3.73
CA GLU A 114 15.12 16.19 -3.39
C GLU A 114 14.53 15.12 -2.47
N LYS A 115 13.78 15.52 -1.44
CA LYS A 115 13.08 14.59 -0.54
C LYS A 115 12.07 13.72 -1.29
N LEU A 116 11.35 14.29 -2.25
CA LEU A 116 10.42 13.56 -3.13
C LEU A 116 11.17 12.58 -4.04
N CYS A 117 12.28 12.99 -4.66
CA CYS A 117 13.12 12.13 -5.48
C CYS A 117 13.63 10.94 -4.66
N ARG A 118 14.21 11.18 -3.47
CA ARG A 118 14.64 10.12 -2.54
C ARG A 118 13.49 9.18 -2.16
N TYR A 119 12.28 9.71 -2.01
CA TYR A 119 11.09 8.89 -1.72
C TYR A 119 10.73 8.00 -2.91
N ILE A 120 10.74 8.53 -4.13
CA ILE A 120 10.40 7.78 -5.36
C ILE A 120 11.45 6.70 -5.63
N THR A 121 12.73 6.98 -5.40
CA THR A 121 13.83 6.06 -5.67
C THR A 121 14.13 5.09 -4.52
N ARG A 122 13.37 5.13 -3.42
CA ARG A 122 13.64 4.24 -2.28
C ARG A 122 13.38 2.78 -2.67
N PRO A 123 14.25 1.84 -2.24
CA PRO A 123 13.98 0.41 -2.44
C PRO A 123 12.72 -0.01 -1.66
N ALA A 124 12.05 -1.08 -2.13
CA ALA A 124 10.85 -1.60 -1.49
C ALA A 124 11.09 -2.12 -0.06
N ILE A 125 12.31 -2.59 0.21
CA ILE A 125 12.75 -3.12 1.50
C ILE A 125 14.04 -2.42 1.95
N SER A 126 14.28 -2.42 3.25
CA SER A 126 15.53 -1.94 3.83
C SER A 126 16.33 -3.13 4.35
N GLU A 127 17.53 -3.33 3.83
CA GLU A 127 18.44 -4.41 4.25
C GLU A 127 18.79 -4.33 5.74
N GLN A 128 18.93 -3.11 6.28
CA GLN A 128 19.18 -2.88 7.71
C GLN A 128 18.06 -3.42 8.63
N ARG A 129 16.85 -3.61 8.09
CA ARG A 129 15.71 -4.17 8.83
C ARG A 129 15.48 -5.66 8.54
N LEU A 130 16.34 -6.28 7.73
CA LEU A 130 16.31 -7.72 7.45
C LEU A 130 17.29 -8.46 8.35
N SER A 131 16.86 -9.61 8.83
CA SER A 131 17.70 -10.56 9.58
C SER A 131 17.21 -11.98 9.37
N ILE A 132 18.03 -12.96 9.72
CA ILE A 132 17.63 -14.37 9.81
C ILE A 132 17.33 -14.68 11.28
N SER A 133 16.15 -15.25 11.56
CA SER A 133 15.78 -15.67 12.90
C SER A 133 16.58 -16.91 13.33
N PRO A 134 16.65 -17.23 14.65
CA PRO A 134 17.27 -18.47 15.12
C PRO A 134 16.67 -19.74 14.50
N GLN A 135 15.42 -19.68 14.04
CA GLN A 135 14.72 -20.77 13.36
C GLN A 135 15.02 -20.82 11.84
N GLY A 136 15.94 -19.98 11.34
CA GLY A 136 16.29 -19.91 9.92
C GLY A 136 15.28 -19.17 9.05
N ARG A 137 14.34 -18.44 9.64
CA ARG A 137 13.31 -17.69 8.89
C ARG A 137 13.79 -16.29 8.54
N VAL A 138 13.30 -15.74 7.43
CA VAL A 138 13.55 -14.35 7.08
C VAL A 138 12.67 -13.47 7.99
N ARG A 139 13.30 -12.61 8.78
CA ARG A 139 12.65 -11.67 9.70
C ARG A 139 12.83 -10.24 9.18
N TYR A 140 11.72 -9.52 9.04
CA TYR A 140 11.74 -8.10 8.70
C TYR A 140 11.16 -7.25 9.83
N GLN A 141 11.92 -6.26 10.27
CA GLN A 141 11.49 -5.27 11.25
C GLN A 141 10.67 -4.17 10.57
N LEU A 142 9.51 -3.85 11.15
CA LEU A 142 8.67 -2.74 10.72
C LEU A 142 9.28 -1.41 11.17
N LYS A 143 9.30 -0.42 10.28
CA LYS A 143 9.76 0.93 10.61
C LYS A 143 8.96 1.54 11.78
N THR A 144 7.66 1.30 11.78
CA THR A 144 6.73 1.76 12.81
C THR A 144 5.89 0.54 13.21
N PRO A 145 5.77 0.24 14.52
CA PRO A 145 4.91 -0.84 14.98
C PRO A 145 3.48 -0.66 14.47
N TRP A 146 2.80 -1.76 14.17
CA TRP A 146 1.37 -1.71 13.89
C TRP A 146 0.57 -1.42 15.16
N ARG A 147 -0.68 -0.98 15.00
CA ARG A 147 -1.58 -0.67 16.13
C ARG A 147 -1.80 -1.86 17.08
N ASN A 148 -1.68 -3.08 16.58
CA ASN A 148 -1.78 -4.31 17.37
C ASN A 148 -0.45 -4.72 18.04
N GLY A 149 0.56 -3.84 18.08
CA GLY A 149 1.88 -4.13 18.67
C GLY A 149 2.81 -4.96 17.79
N THR A 150 2.43 -5.29 16.55
CA THR A 150 3.32 -6.02 15.63
C THR A 150 4.54 -5.18 15.30
N THR A 151 5.73 -5.73 15.52
CA THR A 151 7.02 -5.07 15.22
C THR A 151 7.82 -5.79 14.14
N HIS A 152 7.60 -7.10 13.98
CA HIS A 152 8.28 -7.89 12.96
C HIS A 152 7.30 -8.79 12.23
N VAL A 153 7.69 -9.14 11.00
CA VAL A 153 7.02 -10.14 10.18
C VAL A 153 8.05 -11.19 9.79
N GLU A 154 7.66 -12.46 9.81
CA GLU A 154 8.53 -13.59 9.50
C GLU A 154 7.97 -14.47 8.37
N TRP A 155 8.88 -14.94 7.51
CA TRP A 155 8.59 -15.83 6.41
C TRP A 155 9.63 -16.94 6.29
N ASP A 156 9.25 -18.04 5.67
CA ASP A 156 10.25 -18.94 5.08
C ASP A 156 10.88 -18.27 3.85
N ALA A 157 12.12 -18.65 3.51
CA ALA A 157 12.89 -17.98 2.47
C ALA A 157 12.17 -17.90 1.12
N VAL A 158 11.48 -18.97 0.72
CA VAL A 158 10.74 -19.02 -0.56
C VAL A 158 9.51 -18.10 -0.51
N ASP A 159 8.78 -18.06 0.60
CA ASP A 159 7.62 -17.17 0.72
C ASP A 159 8.05 -15.69 0.77
N PHE A 160 9.21 -15.39 1.37
CA PHE A 160 9.80 -14.05 1.28
C PHE A 160 10.12 -13.66 -0.16
N ILE A 161 10.74 -14.56 -0.94
CA ILE A 161 10.99 -14.33 -2.37
C ILE A 161 9.67 -14.14 -3.12
N ALA A 162 8.62 -14.89 -2.79
CA ALA A 162 7.30 -14.73 -3.37
C ALA A 162 6.69 -13.33 -3.10
N LYS A 163 6.90 -12.76 -1.89
CA LYS A 163 6.53 -11.36 -1.58
C LYS A 163 7.28 -10.36 -2.45
N LEU A 164 8.56 -10.59 -2.71
CA LEU A 164 9.36 -9.72 -3.59
C LEU A 164 8.93 -9.86 -5.05
N ALA A 165 8.66 -11.08 -5.51
CA ALA A 165 8.19 -11.34 -6.86
C ALA A 165 6.85 -10.65 -7.14
N ALA A 166 5.95 -10.59 -6.16
CA ALA A 166 4.66 -9.89 -6.30
C ALA A 166 4.81 -8.37 -6.61
N LEU A 167 5.96 -7.76 -6.28
CA LEU A 167 6.26 -6.36 -6.62
C LEU A 167 6.72 -6.18 -8.07
N VAL A 168 7.04 -7.27 -8.77
CA VAL A 168 7.44 -7.21 -10.17
C VAL A 168 6.19 -6.91 -11.02
N PRO A 169 6.18 -5.77 -11.72
CA PRO A 169 5.06 -5.39 -12.56
C PRO A 169 4.94 -6.34 -13.75
N PRO A 170 3.73 -6.52 -14.32
CA PRO A 170 3.55 -7.29 -15.54
C PRO A 170 4.47 -6.78 -16.67
N PRO A 171 5.00 -7.67 -17.51
CA PRO A 171 5.84 -7.26 -18.63
C PRO A 171 5.09 -6.26 -19.52
N ARG A 172 5.82 -5.25 -20.00
CA ARG A 172 5.29 -4.20 -20.90
C ARG A 172 4.20 -3.30 -20.28
N ALA A 173 3.97 -3.37 -18.97
CA ALA A 173 3.11 -2.41 -18.29
C ALA A 173 3.84 -1.06 -18.11
N HIS A 174 3.16 0.05 -18.41
CA HIS A 174 3.67 1.39 -18.09
C HIS A 174 3.72 1.58 -16.56
N LEU A 175 4.94 1.69 -16.02
CA LEU A 175 5.20 1.82 -14.57
C LEU A 175 4.94 3.24 -14.06
N THR A 176 5.10 4.23 -14.92
CA THR A 176 4.76 5.62 -14.64
C THR A 176 3.48 5.95 -15.40
N ARG A 177 2.38 6.13 -14.66
CA ARG A 177 1.12 6.61 -15.21
C ARG A 177 0.88 8.02 -14.67
N PHE A 178 0.88 9.00 -15.56
CA PHE A 178 0.47 10.35 -15.21
C PHE A 178 -1.06 10.43 -15.31
N HIS A 179 -1.68 11.14 -14.37
CA HIS A 179 -3.12 11.33 -14.30
C HIS A 179 -3.45 12.82 -14.13
N GLY A 180 -4.69 13.20 -14.46
CA GLY A 180 -5.14 14.59 -14.38
C GLY A 180 -4.43 15.49 -15.40
N VAL A 181 -4.12 16.73 -15.00
CA VAL A 181 -3.45 17.74 -15.86
C VAL A 181 -2.09 17.30 -16.39
N PHE A 182 -1.43 16.34 -15.74
CA PHE A 182 -0.13 15.83 -16.17
C PHE A 182 -0.20 14.59 -17.07
N ALA A 183 -1.39 14.06 -17.36
CA ALA A 183 -1.56 12.91 -18.24
C ALA A 183 -1.17 13.27 -19.70
N PRO A 184 -0.59 12.32 -20.48
CA PRO A 184 -0.52 12.48 -21.93
C PRO A 184 -1.95 12.67 -22.45
N ASN A 185 -2.22 13.77 -23.15
CA ASN A 185 -3.54 14.21 -23.62
C ASN A 185 -4.50 14.82 -22.58
N ALA A 186 -3.98 15.41 -21.50
CA ALA A 186 -4.82 16.27 -20.66
C ALA A 186 -5.35 17.47 -21.46
N ASN A 187 -6.66 17.73 -21.43
CA ASN A 187 -7.31 18.89 -22.08
C ASN A 187 -6.81 20.27 -21.59
N LEU A 188 -5.97 20.28 -20.56
CA LEU A 188 -5.42 21.47 -19.90
C LEU A 188 -3.98 21.78 -20.34
N ARG A 189 -3.47 21.12 -21.40
CA ARG A 189 -2.14 21.37 -21.96
C ARG A 189 -2.21 22.13 -23.28
#